data_AF-A0A009YXT5-F1
#
_entry.id   AF-A0A009YXT5-F1
#
_cell.length_a   1.000
_cell.length_b   1.000
_cell.length_c   1.000
_cell.angle_alpha   90.00
_cell.angle_beta   90.00
_cell.angle_gamma   90.00
#
_symmetry.space_group_name_H-M   'P 1'
#
loop_
_entity.id
_entity.type
_entity.pdbx_description
1 polymer ?
#
loop_
_entity_poly.entity_id
_entity_poly.type
_entity_poly.pdbx_seq_one_letter_code
_entity_poly.pdbx_strand_id
1 'polypeptide(L)'
;MPNQTTTSQNKAFQVLTELDKPVKDYFFCLKEIHALHNAVIHFIGNESNPQFKKEIQTVHSVLHGSLQIISPWIVQLDEQTNAIMGIEETEDPTTLIYAIYSDFQKLDVDVQHLANLAKIANEEILQINPAHFNTAGVEISVIQLLVSAIQRMTIQLQSDIFAECDVLGQLYPTIFKVEV
;
A
#
# COMPACT_ATOMS: atom_id res chain seq x y z
N MET A 1 42.63 13.06 20.07
CA MET A 1 41.55 12.56 19.19
C MET A 1 40.40 13.54 19.30
N PRO A 2 39.93 14.20 18.24
CA PRO A 2 38.73 15.01 18.35
C PRO A 2 37.52 14.06 18.43
N ASN A 3 36.75 14.17 19.50
CA ASN A 3 35.42 13.58 19.60
C ASN A 3 34.60 14.11 18.42
N GLN A 4 34.22 13.23 17.49
CA GLN A 4 33.20 13.53 16.52
C GLN A 4 31.87 13.64 17.28
N THR A 5 31.52 14.87 17.64
CA THR A 5 30.13 15.26 17.87
C THR A 5 29.41 15.08 16.53
N THR A 6 28.90 13.88 16.29
CA THR A 6 27.80 13.70 15.34
C THR A 6 26.66 14.52 15.92
N THR A 7 26.49 15.75 15.44
CA THR A 7 25.44 16.66 15.90
C THR A 7 24.09 16.01 15.67
N SER A 8 23.12 16.22 16.57
CA SER A 8 21.77 15.62 16.49
C SER A 8 21.12 15.80 15.11
N GLN A 9 21.40 16.93 14.44
CA GLN A 9 20.95 17.24 13.08
C GLN A 9 21.47 16.22 12.05
N ASN A 10 22.74 15.83 12.13
CA ASN A 10 23.34 14.83 11.24
C ASN A 10 22.65 13.45 11.38
N LYS A 11 22.28 13.08 12.61
CA LYS A 11 21.53 11.84 12.90
C LYS A 11 20.10 11.90 12.35
N ALA A 12 19.43 13.04 12.43
CA ALA A 12 18.08 13.21 11.91
C ALA A 12 18.04 13.10 10.37
N PHE A 13 19.00 13.72 9.66
CA PHE A 13 19.12 13.54 8.20
C PHE A 13 19.44 12.11 7.78
N GLN A 14 20.25 11.39 8.56
CA GLN A 14 20.49 9.98 8.31
C GLN A 14 19.17 9.18 8.38
N VAL A 15 18.37 9.40 9.42
CA VAL A 15 17.05 8.75 9.55
C VAL A 15 16.13 9.11 8.39
N LEU A 16 16.09 10.37 7.97
CA LEU A 16 15.26 10.77 6.83
C LEU A 16 15.71 10.08 5.53
N THR A 17 17.03 9.94 5.33
CA THR A 17 17.60 9.23 4.17
C THR A 17 17.23 7.74 4.20
N GLU A 18 17.19 7.13 5.38
CA GLU A 18 16.77 5.73 5.55
C GLU A 18 15.26 5.56 5.32
N LEU A 19 14.44 6.56 5.66
CA LEU A 19 12.98 6.59 5.39
C LEU A 19 12.63 6.85 3.92
N ASP A 20 13.48 7.52 3.14
CA ASP A 20 13.23 7.82 1.73
C ASP A 20 12.91 6.57 0.90
N LYS A 21 13.68 5.51 1.14
CA LYS A 21 13.50 4.24 0.42
C LYS A 21 12.15 3.58 0.70
N PRO A 22 11.75 3.27 1.96
CA PRO A 22 10.47 2.63 2.22
C PRO A 22 9.29 3.50 1.77
N VAL A 23 9.34 4.84 1.88
CA VAL A 23 8.28 5.72 1.34
C VAL A 23 8.09 5.49 -0.16
N LYS A 24 9.19 5.45 -0.93
CA LYS A 24 9.16 5.20 -2.38
C LYS A 24 8.69 3.77 -2.70
N ASP A 25 9.21 2.77 -1.99
CA ASP A 25 8.85 1.37 -2.21
C ASP A 25 7.35 1.15 -1.97
N TYR A 26 6.78 1.73 -0.90
CA TYR A 26 5.35 1.66 -0.62
C TYR A 26 4.52 2.43 -1.64
N PHE A 27 4.99 3.60 -2.09
CA PHE A 27 4.33 4.36 -3.16
C PHE A 27 4.22 3.55 -4.45
N PHE A 28 5.31 2.91 -4.87
CA PHE A 28 5.31 2.07 -6.07
C PHE A 28 4.38 0.87 -5.91
N CYS A 29 4.47 0.16 -4.79
CA CYS A 29 3.62 -1.00 -4.51
C CYS A 29 2.12 -0.63 -4.53
N LEU A 30 1.72 0.46 -3.87
CA LEU A 30 0.32 0.91 -3.88
C LEU A 30 -0.16 1.31 -5.29
N LYS A 31 0.70 1.91 -6.12
CA LYS A 31 0.36 2.21 -7.52
C LYS A 31 0.15 0.96 -8.35
N GLU A 32 0.95 -0.08 -8.14
CA GLU A 32 0.75 -1.36 -8.82
C GLU A 32 -0.55 -2.04 -8.38
N ILE A 33 -0.81 -2.08 -7.07
CA ILE A 33 -2.07 -2.59 -6.52
C ILE A 33 -3.25 -1.80 -7.11
N HIS A 34 -3.18 -0.47 -7.15
CA HIS A 34 -4.20 0.40 -7.74
C HIS A 34 -4.42 0.13 -9.24
N ALA A 35 -3.35 -0.09 -10.01
CA ALA A 35 -3.45 -0.41 -11.42
C ALA A 35 -4.15 -1.77 -11.65
N LEU A 36 -3.83 -2.78 -10.83
CA LEU A 36 -4.50 -4.09 -10.88
C LEU A 36 -5.99 -3.97 -10.55
N HIS A 37 -6.37 -3.20 -9.53
CA HIS A 37 -7.78 -2.94 -9.21
C HIS A 37 -8.52 -2.33 -10.39
N ASN A 38 -7.96 -1.29 -11.01
CA ASN A 38 -8.55 -0.64 -12.17
C ASN A 38 -8.69 -1.59 -13.36
N ALA A 39 -7.71 -2.46 -13.60
CA ALA A 39 -7.79 -3.47 -14.66
C ALA A 39 -8.96 -4.43 -14.43
N VAL A 40 -9.11 -4.97 -13.21
CA VAL A 40 -10.22 -5.88 -12.88
C VAL A 40 -11.58 -5.19 -12.99
N ILE A 41 -11.70 -3.96 -12.44
CA ILE A 41 -12.93 -3.17 -12.52
C ILE A 41 -13.30 -2.89 -13.98
N HIS A 42 -12.32 -2.51 -14.81
CA HIS A 42 -12.53 -2.28 -16.23
C HIS A 42 -13.00 -3.54 -16.97
N PHE A 43 -12.36 -4.69 -16.70
CA PHE A 43 -12.77 -5.97 -17.29
C PHE A 43 -14.21 -6.34 -16.94
N ILE A 44 -14.58 -6.23 -15.65
CA ILE A 44 -15.94 -6.51 -15.20
C ILE A 44 -16.94 -5.52 -15.83
N GLY A 45 -16.60 -4.24 -15.88
CA GLY A 45 -17.46 -3.19 -16.42
C GLY A 45 -17.79 -3.40 -17.91
N ASN A 46 -16.83 -3.91 -18.67
CA ASN A 46 -16.98 -4.18 -20.10
C ASN A 46 -17.65 -5.51 -20.45
N GLU A 47 -17.91 -6.39 -19.48
CA GLU A 47 -18.53 -7.68 -19.78
C GLU A 47 -19.94 -7.51 -20.35
N SER A 48 -20.25 -8.21 -21.42
CA SER A 48 -21.56 -8.15 -22.08
C SER A 48 -22.58 -9.11 -21.46
N ASN A 49 -22.12 -10.20 -20.83
CA ASN A 49 -22.96 -11.22 -20.21
C ASN A 49 -23.61 -10.68 -18.90
N PRO A 50 -24.95 -10.49 -18.87
CA PRO A 50 -25.62 -9.91 -17.70
C PRO A 50 -25.60 -10.83 -16.48
N GLN A 51 -25.62 -12.15 -16.69
CA GLN A 51 -25.56 -13.13 -15.60
C GLN A 51 -24.18 -13.09 -14.93
N PHE A 52 -23.11 -13.04 -15.74
CA PHE A 52 -21.76 -12.87 -15.22
C PHE A 52 -21.62 -11.56 -14.44
N LYS A 53 -22.07 -10.44 -15.01
CA LYS A 53 -22.06 -9.14 -14.34
C LYS A 53 -22.73 -9.16 -12.97
N LYS A 54 -23.84 -9.88 -12.84
CA LYS A 54 -24.56 -10.04 -11.58
C LYS A 54 -23.76 -10.89 -10.58
N GLU A 55 -23.20 -12.02 -11.01
CA GLU A 55 -22.42 -12.92 -10.14
C GLU A 55 -21.11 -12.28 -9.67
N ILE A 56 -20.48 -11.44 -10.48
CA ILE A 56 -19.21 -10.77 -10.14
C ILE A 56 -19.40 -9.38 -9.48
N GLN A 57 -20.64 -8.96 -9.22
CA GLN A 57 -20.94 -7.61 -8.73
C GLN A 57 -20.34 -7.32 -7.35
N THR A 58 -20.32 -8.32 -6.46
CA THR A 58 -19.70 -8.19 -5.13
C THR A 58 -18.21 -7.91 -5.26
N VAL A 59 -17.51 -8.67 -6.11
CA VAL A 59 -16.07 -8.50 -6.40
C VAL A 59 -15.80 -7.08 -6.90
N HIS A 60 -16.58 -6.61 -7.87
CA HIS A 60 -16.47 -5.24 -8.37
C HIS A 60 -16.64 -4.20 -7.26
N SER A 61 -17.63 -4.37 -6.39
CA SER A 61 -17.95 -3.41 -5.32
C SER A 61 -16.85 -3.38 -4.25
N VAL A 62 -16.33 -4.55 -3.88
CA VAL A 62 -15.23 -4.71 -2.93
C VAL A 62 -13.95 -4.06 -3.47
N LEU A 63 -13.59 -4.30 -4.72
CA LEU A 63 -12.41 -3.70 -5.35
C LEU A 63 -12.55 -2.19 -5.48
N HIS A 64 -13.75 -1.67 -5.74
CA HIS A 64 -14.00 -0.24 -5.72
C HIS A 64 -13.84 0.36 -4.31
N GLY A 65 -14.28 -0.35 -3.27
CA GLY A 65 -14.01 0.04 -1.88
C GLY A 65 -12.52 0.10 -1.56
N SER A 66 -11.75 -0.89 -2.01
CA SER A 66 -10.28 -0.89 -1.88
C SER A 66 -9.63 0.34 -2.53
N LEU A 67 -10.11 0.76 -3.70
CA LEU A 67 -9.59 1.96 -4.38
C LEU A 67 -9.80 3.24 -3.57
N GLN A 68 -10.87 3.34 -2.78
CA GLN A 68 -11.14 4.50 -1.93
C GLN A 68 -10.11 4.63 -0.79
N ILE A 69 -9.51 3.50 -0.38
CA ILE A 69 -8.45 3.48 0.63
C ILE A 69 -7.09 3.76 -0.03
N ILE A 70 -6.80 3.14 -1.18
CA ILE A 70 -5.49 3.25 -1.83
C ILE A 70 -5.23 4.66 -2.38
N SER A 71 -6.26 5.31 -2.95
CA SER A 71 -6.06 6.57 -3.68
C SER A 71 -5.51 7.71 -2.80
N PRO A 72 -6.04 7.96 -1.58
CA PRO A 72 -5.44 8.93 -0.67
C PRO A 72 -3.99 8.62 -0.31
N TRP A 73 -3.66 7.36 -0.08
CA TRP A 73 -2.31 6.94 0.28
C TRP A 73 -1.29 7.15 -0.84
N ILE A 74 -1.69 6.93 -2.10
CA ILE A 74 -0.82 7.24 -3.26
C ILE A 74 -0.48 8.73 -3.28
N VAL A 75 -1.46 9.61 -3.06
CA VAL A 75 -1.23 11.07 -3.04
C VAL A 75 -0.32 11.44 -1.88
N GLN A 76 -0.61 10.92 -0.68
CA GLN A 76 0.16 11.22 0.52
C GLN A 76 1.62 10.76 0.43
N LEU A 77 1.89 9.57 -0.11
CA LEU A 77 3.27 9.09 -0.28
C LEU A 77 4.03 9.84 -1.38
N ASP A 78 3.34 10.33 -2.42
CA ASP A 78 3.93 11.24 -3.41
C ASP A 78 4.32 12.58 -2.77
N GLU A 79 3.43 13.15 -1.96
CA GLU A 79 3.70 14.37 -1.19
C GLU A 79 4.88 14.18 -0.22
N GLN A 80 4.96 13.05 0.48
CA GLN A 80 6.08 12.73 1.35
C GLN A 80 7.39 12.56 0.57
N THR A 81 7.36 11.89 -0.59
CA THR A 81 8.54 11.75 -1.48
C THR A 81 9.05 13.13 -1.90
N ASN A 82 8.16 14.03 -2.28
CA ASN A 82 8.50 15.40 -2.65
C ASN A 82 9.04 16.21 -1.45
N ALA A 83 8.45 16.04 -0.27
CA ALA A 83 8.90 16.71 0.96
C ALA A 83 10.31 16.27 1.37
N ILE A 84 10.62 14.97 1.27
CA ILE A 84 11.96 14.43 1.54
C ILE A 84 12.98 15.00 0.54
N MET A 85 12.63 15.08 -0.74
CA MET A 85 13.53 15.65 -1.76
C MET A 85 13.77 17.15 -1.60
N GLY A 86 12.79 17.88 -1.08
CA GLY A 86 12.80 19.34 -0.98
C GLY A 86 13.47 19.90 0.27
N ILE A 87 13.76 19.07 1.26
CA ILE A 87 14.34 19.51 2.53
C ILE A 87 15.82 19.88 2.37
N GLU A 88 16.20 21.07 2.83
CA GLU A 88 17.60 21.53 2.74
C GLU A 88 18.41 20.96 3.91
N GLU A 89 19.71 20.63 3.71
CA GLU A 89 20.58 20.07 4.77
C GLU A 89 20.71 20.96 6.02
N THR A 90 20.36 22.24 5.92
CA THR A 90 20.35 23.20 7.04
C THR A 90 19.08 23.16 7.88
N GLU A 91 18.02 22.51 7.41
CA GLU A 91 16.73 22.40 8.11
C GLU A 91 16.75 21.29 9.17
N ASP A 92 15.75 21.26 10.04
CA ASP A 92 15.56 20.17 11.02
C ASP A 92 14.47 19.21 10.51
N PRO A 93 14.83 17.98 10.08
CA PRO A 93 13.87 17.04 9.49
C PRO A 93 12.99 16.32 10.52
N THR A 94 13.18 16.57 11.81
CA THR A 94 12.55 15.83 12.90
C THR A 94 11.02 15.78 12.79
N THR A 95 10.36 16.90 12.47
CA THR A 95 8.89 16.92 12.31
C THR A 95 8.41 16.07 11.13
N LEU A 96 9.13 16.08 10.01
CA LEU A 96 8.80 15.28 8.83
C LEU A 96 8.98 13.79 9.12
N ILE A 97 10.07 13.42 9.80
CA ILE A 97 10.35 12.04 10.25
C ILE A 97 9.20 11.50 11.10
N TYR A 98 8.72 12.27 12.08
CA TYR A 98 7.60 11.88 12.92
C TYR A 98 6.29 11.71 12.15
N ALA A 99 6.03 12.62 11.20
CA ALA A 99 4.84 12.54 10.37
C ALA A 99 4.84 11.26 9.52
N ILE A 100 5.94 10.98 8.81
CA ILE A 100 6.09 9.78 7.98
C ILE A 100 5.92 8.51 8.82
N TYR A 101 6.58 8.44 9.97
CA TYR A 101 6.50 7.26 10.85
C TYR A 101 5.08 7.05 11.40
N SER A 102 4.40 8.11 11.82
CA SER A 102 2.99 8.01 12.25
C SER A 102 2.07 7.57 11.12
N ASP A 103 2.37 8.01 9.89
CA ASP A 103 1.60 7.63 8.72
C ASP A 103 1.82 6.16 8.34
N PHE A 104 3.03 5.61 8.47
CA PHE A 104 3.27 4.17 8.29
C PHE A 104 2.44 3.32 9.26
N GLN A 105 2.33 3.73 10.53
CA GLN A 105 1.49 3.04 11.50
C GLN A 105 0.00 3.06 11.13
N LYS A 106 -0.48 4.15 10.53
CA LYS A 106 -1.87 4.22 10.02
C LYS A 106 -2.04 3.38 8.76
N LEU A 107 -1.05 3.42 7.86
CA LEU A 107 -1.04 2.66 6.63
C LEU A 107 -1.11 1.15 6.91
N ASP A 108 -0.44 0.65 7.95
CA ASP A 108 -0.57 -0.77 8.36
C ASP A 108 -2.03 -1.18 8.60
N VAL A 109 -2.79 -0.37 9.32
CA VAL A 109 -4.22 -0.63 9.60
C VAL A 109 -5.04 -0.66 8.30
N ASP A 110 -4.79 0.29 7.41
CA ASP A 110 -5.50 0.38 6.14
C ASP A 110 -5.10 -0.75 5.18
N VAL A 111 -3.83 -1.15 5.15
CA VAL A 111 -3.32 -2.28 4.35
C VAL A 111 -3.89 -3.60 4.89
N GLN A 112 -4.04 -3.75 6.21
CA GLN A 112 -4.76 -4.88 6.79
C GLN A 112 -6.22 -4.93 6.31
N HIS A 113 -6.89 -3.77 6.23
CA HIS A 113 -8.25 -3.70 5.70
C HIS A 113 -8.30 -4.07 4.21
N LEU A 114 -7.36 -3.57 3.41
CA LEU A 114 -7.20 -3.94 2.00
C LEU A 114 -6.98 -5.45 1.81
N ALA A 115 -6.18 -6.10 2.68
CA ALA A 115 -5.93 -7.53 2.60
C ALA A 115 -7.22 -8.34 2.82
N ASN A 116 -8.07 -7.88 3.75
CA ASN A 116 -9.37 -8.48 4.02
C ASN A 116 -10.33 -8.31 2.84
N LEU A 117 -10.37 -7.13 2.22
CA LEU A 117 -11.18 -6.88 1.02
C LEU A 117 -10.74 -7.77 -0.14
N ALA A 118 -9.43 -7.87 -0.40
CA ALA A 118 -8.90 -8.73 -1.45
C ALA A 118 -9.22 -10.23 -1.20
N LYS A 119 -9.18 -10.66 0.07
CA LYS A 119 -9.61 -12.00 0.46
C LYS A 119 -11.09 -12.26 0.14
N ILE A 120 -11.97 -11.35 0.54
CA ILE A 120 -13.42 -11.44 0.23
C ILE A 120 -13.63 -11.54 -1.28
N ALA A 121 -12.97 -10.70 -2.07
CA ALA A 121 -13.06 -10.74 -3.53
C ALA A 121 -12.63 -12.10 -4.10
N ASN A 122 -11.54 -12.70 -3.61
CA ASN A 122 -11.12 -14.04 -4.03
C ASN A 122 -12.11 -15.13 -3.64
N GLU A 123 -12.65 -15.08 -2.42
CA GLU A 123 -13.66 -16.04 -1.94
C GLU A 123 -14.93 -16.00 -2.79
N GLU A 124 -15.40 -14.80 -3.17
CA GLU A 124 -16.55 -14.62 -4.06
C GLU A 124 -16.29 -15.18 -5.46
N ILE A 125 -15.11 -14.94 -6.05
CA ILE A 125 -14.74 -15.49 -7.36
C ILE A 125 -14.77 -17.03 -7.35
N LEU A 126 -14.30 -17.65 -6.27
CA LEU A 126 -14.28 -19.11 -6.12
C LEU A 126 -15.67 -19.74 -6.08
N GLN A 127 -16.71 -18.99 -5.70
CA GLN A 127 -18.10 -19.49 -5.69
C GLN A 127 -18.73 -19.49 -7.09
N ILE A 128 -18.13 -18.81 -8.05
CA ILE A 128 -18.68 -18.68 -9.40
C ILE A 128 -18.36 -19.93 -10.21
N ASN A 129 -19.39 -20.59 -10.75
CA ASN A 129 -19.22 -21.75 -11.62
C ASN A 129 -19.06 -21.31 -13.09
N PRO A 130 -17.87 -21.50 -13.71
CA PRO A 130 -17.61 -21.04 -15.07
C PRO A 130 -18.56 -21.65 -16.12
N ALA A 131 -19.09 -22.85 -15.85
CA ALA A 131 -19.99 -23.55 -16.77
C ALA A 131 -21.35 -22.82 -16.97
N HIS A 132 -21.71 -21.90 -16.08
CA HIS A 132 -22.97 -21.15 -16.19
C HIS A 132 -22.98 -20.11 -17.32
N PHE A 133 -21.80 -19.68 -17.80
CA PHE A 133 -21.72 -18.51 -18.68
C PHE A 133 -21.63 -18.87 -20.16
N ASN A 134 -21.19 -20.08 -20.52
CA ASN A 134 -21.10 -20.54 -21.92
C ASN A 134 -20.58 -19.47 -22.91
N THR A 135 -19.59 -18.65 -22.53
CA THR A 135 -19.18 -17.48 -23.31
C THR A 135 -17.68 -17.28 -23.47
N ALA A 136 -17.32 -16.85 -24.69
CA ALA A 136 -16.10 -16.16 -25.06
C ALA A 136 -16.12 -14.72 -24.50
N GLY A 137 -15.71 -14.57 -23.26
CA GLY A 137 -15.44 -13.30 -22.55
C GLY A 137 -14.20 -13.54 -21.67
N VAL A 138 -13.65 -12.50 -21.05
CA VAL A 138 -12.43 -12.64 -20.20
C VAL A 138 -12.61 -13.84 -19.28
N GLU A 139 -11.72 -14.83 -19.41
CA GLU A 139 -11.84 -16.04 -18.61
C GLU A 139 -11.81 -15.64 -17.13
N ILE A 140 -12.77 -16.11 -16.35
CA ILE A 140 -12.84 -15.87 -14.89
C ILE A 140 -11.51 -16.17 -14.18
N SER A 141 -10.70 -17.08 -14.75
CA SER A 141 -9.33 -17.37 -14.36
C SER A 141 -8.41 -16.14 -14.37
N VAL A 142 -8.57 -15.22 -15.33
CA VAL A 142 -7.81 -13.96 -15.43
C VAL A 142 -8.19 -13.02 -14.29
N ILE A 143 -9.49 -12.85 -14.02
CA ILE A 143 -9.96 -12.04 -12.90
C ILE A 143 -9.44 -12.63 -11.58
N GLN A 144 -9.55 -13.94 -11.42
CA GLN A 144 -9.02 -14.66 -10.25
C GLN A 144 -7.51 -14.45 -10.09
N LEU A 145 -6.74 -14.53 -11.18
CA LEU A 145 -5.30 -14.31 -11.16
C LEU A 145 -4.95 -12.90 -10.69
N LEU A 146 -5.64 -11.89 -11.20
CA LEU A 146 -5.42 -10.49 -10.85
C LEU A 146 -5.81 -10.19 -9.40
N VAL A 147 -6.96 -10.68 -8.93
CA VAL A 147 -7.38 -10.51 -7.53
C VAL A 147 -6.46 -11.29 -6.58
N SER A 148 -5.95 -12.45 -6.98
CA SER A 148 -4.91 -13.18 -6.24
C SER A 148 -3.56 -12.44 -6.22
N ALA A 149 -3.22 -11.70 -7.27
CA ALA A 149 -2.03 -10.85 -7.28
C ALA A 149 -2.20 -9.68 -6.31
N ILE A 150 -3.34 -8.98 -6.37
CA ILE A 150 -3.71 -7.92 -5.42
C ILE A 150 -3.56 -8.43 -3.99
N GLN A 151 -4.20 -9.56 -3.64
CA GLN A 151 -4.15 -10.09 -2.28
C GLN A 151 -2.72 -10.36 -1.81
N ARG A 152 -1.88 -10.99 -2.66
CA ARG A 152 -0.49 -11.29 -2.32
C ARG A 152 0.34 -10.03 -2.13
N MET A 153 0.19 -9.05 -3.01
CA MET A 153 0.92 -7.77 -2.90
C MET A 153 0.52 -7.01 -1.64
N THR A 154 -0.77 -6.99 -1.29
CA THR A 154 -1.25 -6.32 -0.08
C THR A 154 -0.72 -7.02 1.18
N ILE A 155 -0.71 -8.36 1.24
CA ILE A 155 -0.15 -9.10 2.37
C ILE A 155 1.35 -8.83 2.51
N GLN A 156 2.08 -8.82 1.40
CA GLN A 156 3.51 -8.52 1.40
C GLN A 156 3.76 -7.10 1.90
N LEU A 157 3.02 -6.12 1.39
CA LEU A 157 3.12 -4.72 1.81
C LEU A 157 2.88 -4.58 3.32
N GLN A 158 1.89 -5.28 3.87
CA GLN A 158 1.63 -5.26 5.31
C GLN A 158 2.83 -5.77 6.12
N SER A 159 3.39 -6.91 5.69
CA SER A 159 4.57 -7.49 6.33
C SER A 159 5.77 -6.55 6.28
N ASP A 160 5.96 -5.85 5.15
CA ASP A 160 7.08 -4.93 4.95
C ASP A 160 6.93 -3.68 5.83
N ILE A 161 5.72 -3.13 5.97
CA ILE A 161 5.44 -1.98 6.84
C ILE A 161 5.72 -2.32 8.30
N PHE A 162 5.26 -3.49 8.76
CA PHE A 162 5.49 -3.93 10.13
C PHE A 162 6.98 -4.08 10.44
N ALA A 163 7.72 -4.76 9.55
CA ALA A 163 9.15 -4.97 9.70
C ALA A 163 9.92 -3.65 9.71
N GLU A 164 9.57 -2.70 8.84
CA GLU A 164 10.22 -1.39 8.78
C GLU A 164 9.97 -0.57 10.05
N CYS A 165 8.73 -0.53 10.54
CA CYS A 165 8.39 0.16 11.78
C CYS A 165 9.19 -0.40 12.97
N ASP A 166 9.29 -1.73 13.06
CA ASP A 166 10.04 -2.41 14.12
C ASP A 166 11.54 -2.09 14.07
N VAL A 167 12.14 -2.13 12.88
CA VAL A 167 13.57 -1.83 12.68
C VAL A 167 13.87 -0.38 13.02
N LEU A 168 13.09 0.57 12.51
CA LEU A 168 13.26 2.00 12.79
C LEU A 168 13.12 2.31 14.28
N GLY A 169 12.12 1.73 14.94
CA GLY A 169 11.90 1.87 16.38
C GLY A 169 13.05 1.31 17.24
N GLN A 170 13.81 0.34 16.73
CA GLN A 170 14.99 -0.24 17.38
C GLN A 170 16.28 0.54 17.10
N LEU A 171 16.49 0.98 15.85
CA LEU A 171 17.71 1.70 15.44
C LEU A 171 17.73 3.13 15.98
N TYR A 172 16.55 3.78 16.06
CA TYR A 172 16.44 5.19 16.42
C TYR A 172 15.47 5.42 17.59
N PRO A 173 15.71 4.79 18.76
CA PRO A 173 14.79 4.89 19.89
C PRO A 173 14.68 6.31 20.42
N THR A 174 15.76 7.10 20.37
CA THR A 174 15.73 8.51 20.82
C THR A 174 14.93 9.43 19.89
N ILE A 175 14.65 8.97 18.67
CA ILE A 175 13.83 9.71 17.70
C ILE A 175 12.41 9.15 17.80
N PHE A 176 12.18 7.85 17.59
CA PHE A 176 10.82 7.29 17.49
C PHE A 176 10.17 6.89 18.81
N LYS A 177 10.89 6.80 19.93
CA LYS A 177 10.30 6.63 21.27
C LYS A 177 10.40 7.94 22.04
N VAL A 178 9.28 8.64 22.12
CA VAL A 178 9.07 9.66 23.15
C VAL A 178 9.09 8.94 24.51
N GLU A 179 9.78 9.53 25.48
CA GLU A 179 9.95 8.99 26.84
C GLU A 179 8.62 8.48 27.43
N VAL A 180 8.70 7.34 28.13
CA VAL A 180 7.63 6.76 28.97
C VAL A 180 7.23 7.72 30.07
#